data_AF-A0AAW4RNB0-F1
#
_entry.id   AF-A0AAW4RNB0-F1
#
_cell.length_a   1.000
_cell.length_b   1.000
_cell.length_c   1.000
_cell.angle_alpha   90.00
_cell.angle_beta   90.00
_cell.angle_gamma   90.00
#
_symmetry.space_group_name_H-M   'P 1'
#
loop_
_entity.id
_entity.type
_entity.pdbx_description
1 polymer ?
#
loop_
_entity_poly.entity_id
_entity_poly.type
_entity_poly.pdbx_seq_one_letter_code
_entity_poly.pdbx_strand_id
1 'polypeptide(L)'
;MSNDTSNASTNQSKAEDRIKPTDIPREIRATVAEKLGKEADVYPAKSDSKNGYKGPVIHADKDFIVQAIGKGHRSAIVHLRNDVEFQGPKLQSRDQNNDLVNRNIQVHYRDGQAKAYPWNPERAAENQAQTQRKAVDPVEAAKEYAQTAFKTAKQRDAFVAHVQGVQALAADMAKAPTAPVQEGAKTARSIAVPAKGQDKAHAPSLER
;
A
#
# COMPACT_ATOMS: atom_id res chain seq x y z
N MET A 1 -53.40 29.20 4.61
CA MET A 1 -53.50 28.05 3.71
C MET A 1 -52.09 27.52 3.51
N SER A 2 -51.88 26.29 3.95
CA SER A 2 -50.58 25.62 4.08
C SER A 2 -50.14 24.95 2.77
N ASN A 3 -48.85 24.59 2.78
CA ASN A 3 -48.11 23.64 1.94
C ASN A 3 -47.60 24.17 0.60
N ASP A 4 -46.27 24.24 0.47
CA ASP A 4 -45.54 23.09 -0.08
C ASP A 4 -44.13 22.99 0.49
N THR A 5 -43.91 21.88 1.22
CA THR A 5 -42.62 21.32 1.57
C THR A 5 -42.32 20.24 0.54
N SER A 6 -41.26 20.39 -0.26
CA SER A 6 -40.63 19.37 -1.12
C SER A 6 -39.48 20.06 -1.87
N ASN A 7 -38.25 19.57 -2.02
CA ASN A 7 -37.70 18.24 -1.82
C ASN A 7 -36.16 18.34 -1.76
N ALA A 8 -35.54 17.40 -1.05
CA ALA A 8 -34.11 17.30 -0.80
C ALA A 8 -33.32 16.59 -1.93
N SER A 9 -31.98 16.58 -1.76
CA SER A 9 -30.92 15.79 -2.47
C SER A 9 -30.26 16.48 -3.66
N THR A 10 -28.95 16.77 -3.63
CA THR A 10 -27.85 15.77 -3.69
C THR A 10 -26.55 16.47 -3.24
N ASN A 11 -25.92 16.15 -2.11
CA ASN A 11 -25.08 14.97 -1.83
C ASN A 11 -23.75 14.95 -2.61
N GLN A 12 -22.70 15.56 -2.04
CA GLN A 12 -21.31 15.09 -2.03
C GLN A 12 -20.47 16.16 -1.33
N SER A 13 -19.85 15.83 -0.20
CA SER A 13 -18.77 16.62 0.38
C SER A 13 -17.64 16.66 -0.65
N LYS A 14 -17.69 17.65 -1.53
CA LYS A 14 -16.71 17.86 -2.59
C LYS A 14 -15.43 18.25 -1.87
N ALA A 15 -14.52 17.29 -1.78
CA ALA A 15 -13.12 17.50 -1.47
C ALA A 15 -12.69 18.91 -1.90
N GLU A 16 -12.34 19.76 -0.95
CA GLU A 16 -12.01 21.14 -1.28
C GLU A 16 -10.68 21.15 -2.04
N ASP A 17 -10.71 21.73 -3.24
CA ASP A 17 -9.54 21.88 -4.09
C ASP A 17 -8.58 22.86 -3.41
N ARG A 18 -7.29 22.49 -3.29
CA ARG A 18 -6.26 23.33 -2.63
C ARG A 18 -5.96 24.62 -3.39
N ILE A 19 -6.17 24.57 -4.69
CA ILE A 19 -6.01 25.68 -5.62
C ILE A 19 -7.28 25.66 -6.48
N LYS A 20 -7.88 26.81 -6.75
CA LYS A 20 -8.98 26.84 -7.71
C LYS A 20 -8.43 26.41 -9.07
N PRO A 21 -9.16 25.60 -9.86
CA PRO A 21 -8.72 25.22 -11.19
C PRO A 21 -8.33 26.42 -12.08
N THR A 22 -8.99 27.58 -11.90
CA THR A 22 -8.70 28.83 -12.61
C THR A 22 -7.35 29.45 -12.27
N ASP A 23 -6.81 29.15 -11.09
CA ASP A 23 -5.60 29.78 -10.56
C ASP A 23 -4.35 28.98 -10.94
N ILE A 24 -4.51 27.83 -11.62
CA ILE A 24 -3.40 27.07 -12.19
C ILE A 24 -2.81 27.88 -13.37
N PRO A 25 -1.53 28.27 -13.32
CA PRO A 25 -0.91 29.09 -14.35
C PRO A 25 -1.00 28.46 -15.75
N ARG A 26 -1.13 29.31 -16.77
CA ARG A 26 -1.17 28.85 -18.18
C ARG A 26 0.09 28.09 -18.57
N GLU A 27 1.23 28.46 -18.01
CA GLU A 27 2.51 27.80 -18.29
C GLU A 27 2.52 26.35 -17.80
N ILE A 28 1.95 26.08 -16.62
CA ILE A 28 1.79 24.71 -16.13
C ILE A 28 0.92 23.88 -17.08
N ARG A 29 -0.18 24.45 -17.56
CA ARG A 29 -1.06 23.78 -18.54
C ARG A 29 -0.34 23.53 -19.86
N ALA A 30 0.49 24.45 -20.32
CA ALA A 30 1.31 24.29 -21.52
C ALA A 30 2.36 23.18 -21.35
N THR A 31 3.07 23.13 -20.23
CA THR A 31 4.02 22.07 -19.91
C THR A 31 3.33 20.69 -19.87
N VAL A 32 2.13 20.62 -19.28
CA VAL A 32 1.35 19.37 -19.29
C VAL A 32 0.98 18.96 -20.72
N ALA A 33 0.51 19.90 -21.53
CA ALA A 33 0.15 19.64 -22.92
C ALA A 33 1.36 19.19 -23.77
N GLU A 34 2.55 19.71 -23.49
CA GLU A 34 3.81 19.29 -24.13
C GLU A 34 4.21 17.87 -23.72
N LYS A 35 4.14 17.55 -22.42
CA LYS A 35 4.63 16.26 -21.88
C LYS A 35 3.64 15.11 -22.02
N LEU A 36 2.35 15.37 -21.84
CA LEU A 36 1.30 14.34 -21.81
C LEU A 36 0.38 14.39 -23.04
N GLY A 37 0.45 15.46 -23.83
CA GLY A 37 -0.39 15.70 -25.00
C GLY A 37 -1.50 16.73 -24.74
N LYS A 38 -2.00 17.35 -25.81
CA LYS A 38 -2.98 18.45 -25.75
C LYS A 38 -4.32 18.08 -25.10
N GLU A 39 -4.67 16.79 -25.16
CA GLU A 39 -5.89 16.23 -24.56
C GLU A 39 -5.71 15.85 -23.08
N ALA A 40 -4.56 16.16 -22.46
CA ALA A 40 -4.31 15.81 -21.08
C ALA A 40 -5.07 16.75 -20.13
N ASP A 41 -5.81 16.16 -19.20
CA ASP A 41 -6.54 16.92 -18.20
C ASP A 41 -5.61 17.42 -17.09
N VAL A 42 -5.84 18.65 -16.62
CA VAL A 42 -5.08 19.25 -15.50
C VAL A 42 -6.02 19.57 -14.36
N TYR A 43 -5.77 18.98 -13.19
CA TYR A 43 -6.57 19.17 -11.99
C TYR A 43 -5.72 19.65 -10.81
N PRO A 44 -6.29 20.47 -9.91
CA PRO A 44 -5.67 20.74 -8.63
C PRO A 44 -5.68 19.49 -7.74
N ALA A 45 -4.75 19.43 -6.80
CA ALA A 45 -4.76 18.42 -5.76
C ALA A 45 -5.94 18.62 -4.79
N LYS A 46 -6.59 17.51 -4.44
CA LYS A 46 -7.70 17.45 -3.49
C LYS A 46 -7.20 17.15 -2.09
N SER A 47 -7.81 17.80 -1.11
CA SER A 47 -7.42 17.69 0.29
C SER A 47 -7.71 16.33 0.94
N ASP A 48 -8.64 15.55 0.40
CA ASP A 48 -9.14 14.29 0.98
C ASP A 48 -8.78 13.04 0.16
N SER A 49 -7.76 13.12 -0.71
CA SER A 49 -7.38 12.03 -1.61
C SER A 49 -6.96 10.77 -0.82
N LYS A 50 -7.92 9.85 -0.61
CA LYS A 50 -7.75 8.64 0.22
C LYS A 50 -6.60 7.74 -0.23
N ASN A 51 -6.32 7.70 -1.53
CA ASN A 51 -5.33 6.78 -2.10
C ASN A 51 -3.98 7.45 -2.38
N GLY A 52 -3.90 8.76 -2.14
CA GLY A 52 -2.79 9.60 -2.59
C GLY A 52 -2.66 9.65 -4.11
N TYR A 53 -1.80 10.54 -4.57
CA TYR A 53 -1.45 10.68 -5.98
C TYR A 53 -0.13 9.97 -6.25
N LYS A 54 -0.08 9.15 -7.31
CA LYS A 54 1.06 8.29 -7.65
C LYS A 54 1.42 8.48 -9.11
N GLY A 55 2.71 8.60 -9.39
CA GLY A 55 3.19 8.86 -10.74
C GLY A 55 4.52 9.62 -10.80
N PRO A 56 5.05 9.82 -12.01
CA PRO A 56 6.21 10.64 -12.24
C PRO A 56 5.87 12.13 -12.13
N VAL A 57 6.82 12.90 -11.58
CA VAL A 57 6.78 14.36 -11.66
C VAL A 57 7.18 14.78 -13.06
N ILE A 58 6.36 15.62 -13.70
CA ILE A 58 6.61 16.13 -15.05
C ILE A 58 7.06 17.61 -15.06
N HIS A 59 6.80 18.32 -13.95
CA HIS A 59 7.24 19.69 -13.74
C HIS A 59 7.42 19.94 -12.24
N ALA A 60 8.46 20.67 -11.87
CA ALA A 60 8.70 21.12 -10.51
C ALA A 60 9.41 22.47 -10.54
N ASP A 61 8.85 23.43 -9.81
CA ASP A 61 9.43 24.76 -9.62
C ASP A 61 9.27 25.21 -8.15
N LYS A 62 9.53 26.49 -7.88
CA LYS A 62 9.45 27.06 -6.53
C LYS A 62 8.02 27.06 -5.95
N ASP A 63 6.99 27.10 -6.78
CA ASP A 63 5.59 27.28 -6.37
C ASP A 63 4.77 25.98 -6.54
N PHE A 64 5.12 25.13 -7.52
CA PHE A 64 4.31 23.99 -7.94
C PHE A 64 5.12 22.70 -8.14
N ILE A 65 4.44 21.58 -7.87
CA ILE A 65 4.85 20.24 -8.33
C ILE A 65 3.71 19.68 -9.16
N VAL A 66 4.03 19.16 -10.34
CA VAL A 66 3.04 18.59 -11.25
C VAL A 66 3.35 17.12 -11.47
N GLN A 67 2.38 16.27 -11.16
CA GLN A 67 2.50 14.83 -11.29
C GLN A 67 1.59 14.30 -12.39
N ALA A 68 2.11 13.46 -13.27
CA ALA A 68 1.30 12.73 -14.22
C ALA A 68 0.68 11.49 -13.53
N ILE A 69 -0.64 11.40 -13.52
CA ILE A 69 -1.39 10.37 -12.81
C ILE A 69 -2.27 9.53 -13.75
N GLY A 70 -2.83 8.45 -13.20
CA GLY A 70 -3.78 7.61 -13.90
C GLY A 70 -3.13 6.64 -14.90
N LYS A 71 -3.96 5.77 -15.48
CA LYS A 71 -3.51 4.77 -16.45
C LYS A 71 -3.07 5.47 -17.74
N GLY A 72 -1.81 5.28 -18.12
CA GLY A 72 -1.25 5.91 -19.33
C GLY A 72 -0.95 7.40 -19.18
N HIS A 73 -0.89 7.93 -17.94
CA HIS A 73 -0.45 9.30 -17.67
C HIS A 73 -1.23 10.37 -18.48
N ARG A 74 -2.55 10.21 -18.62
CA ARG A 74 -3.40 11.13 -19.41
C ARG A 74 -3.95 12.31 -18.61
N SER A 75 -3.62 12.39 -17.33
CA SER A 75 -4.04 13.50 -16.47
C SER A 75 -2.88 13.94 -15.59
N ALA A 76 -2.89 15.21 -15.19
CA ALA A 76 -1.90 15.81 -14.31
C ALA A 76 -2.57 16.38 -13.06
N ILE A 77 -1.91 16.20 -11.92
CA ILE A 77 -2.28 16.84 -10.65
C ILE A 77 -1.26 17.92 -10.33
N VAL A 78 -1.75 19.09 -9.97
CA VAL A 78 -0.94 20.23 -9.54
C VAL A 78 -1.02 20.35 -8.01
N HIS A 79 0.15 20.33 -7.38
CA HIS A 79 0.34 20.52 -5.95
C HIS A 79 1.03 21.87 -5.71
N LEU A 80 0.66 22.59 -4.64
CA LEU A 80 1.47 23.69 -4.13
C LEU A 80 2.74 23.13 -3.50
N ARG A 81 3.91 23.67 -3.85
CA ARG A 81 5.21 23.23 -3.31
C ARG A 81 5.26 23.40 -1.79
N ASN A 82 4.75 24.52 -1.28
CA ASN A 82 4.73 24.85 0.14
C ASN A 82 3.86 23.91 0.99
N ASP A 83 2.92 23.20 0.38
CA ASP A 83 2.05 22.23 1.07
C ASP A 83 2.67 20.83 1.16
N VAL A 84 3.75 20.58 0.41
CA VAL A 84 4.32 19.24 0.21
C VAL A 84 5.63 19.09 0.98
N GLU A 85 5.61 18.22 1.98
CA GLU A 85 6.78 17.82 2.74
C GLU A 85 7.42 16.56 2.12
N PHE A 86 8.65 16.67 1.63
CA PHE A 86 9.37 15.52 1.06
C PHE A 86 9.97 14.64 2.15
N GLN A 87 9.62 13.36 2.09
CA GLN A 87 10.02 12.36 3.07
C GLN A 87 11.20 11.52 2.56
N GLY A 88 12.23 11.43 3.40
CA GLY A 88 13.41 10.62 3.17
C GLY A 88 14.57 11.37 2.51
N PRO A 89 15.84 11.04 2.87
CA PRO A 89 17.01 11.85 2.53
C PRO A 89 17.27 11.93 1.02
N LYS A 90 17.00 10.83 0.29
CA LYS A 90 17.17 10.80 -1.17
C LYS A 90 16.22 11.75 -1.90
N LEU A 91 14.97 11.86 -1.43
CA LEU A 91 13.98 12.70 -2.08
C LEU A 91 14.20 14.18 -1.72
N GLN A 92 14.54 14.46 -0.46
CA GLN A 92 14.94 15.79 -0.02
C GLN A 92 16.18 16.30 -0.75
N SER A 93 17.21 15.47 -0.93
CA SER A 93 18.39 15.88 -1.70
C SER A 93 18.05 16.19 -3.16
N ARG A 94 17.15 15.42 -3.78
CA ARG A 94 16.69 15.69 -5.15
C ARG A 94 15.87 16.97 -5.25
N ASP A 95 15.00 17.20 -4.27
CA ASP A 95 14.24 18.45 -4.14
C ASP A 95 15.17 19.66 -4.08
N GLN A 96 16.18 19.63 -3.21
CA GLN A 96 17.20 20.68 -3.09
C GLN A 96 17.99 20.92 -4.37
N ASN A 97 18.26 19.85 -5.13
CA ASN A 97 18.99 19.91 -6.41
C ASN A 97 18.09 20.18 -7.62
N ASN A 98 16.78 20.42 -7.41
CA ASN A 98 15.77 20.54 -8.46
C ASN A 98 15.73 19.35 -9.44
N ASP A 99 16.06 18.14 -8.96
CA ASP A 99 16.09 16.86 -9.70
C ASP A 99 14.84 16.00 -9.40
N LEU A 100 13.66 16.64 -9.30
CA LEU A 100 12.41 15.91 -9.12
C LEU A 100 11.76 15.48 -10.43
N VAL A 101 12.01 16.17 -11.53
CA VAL A 101 11.43 15.83 -12.83
C VAL A 101 11.83 14.40 -13.23
N ASN A 102 10.87 13.64 -13.77
CA ASN A 102 10.97 12.20 -14.08
C ASN A 102 11.13 11.28 -12.85
N ARG A 103 10.98 11.79 -11.63
CA ARG A 103 10.98 10.94 -10.42
C ARG A 103 9.58 10.49 -10.07
N ASN A 104 9.44 9.20 -9.78
CA ASN A 104 8.21 8.63 -9.29
C ASN A 104 8.05 8.92 -7.79
N ILE A 105 6.96 9.60 -7.45
CA ILE A 105 6.60 9.92 -6.07
C ILE A 105 5.17 9.49 -5.75
N GLN A 106 4.87 9.40 -4.46
CA GLN A 106 3.52 9.25 -3.95
C GLN A 106 3.23 10.40 -2.99
N VAL A 107 2.21 11.20 -3.27
CA VAL A 107 1.79 12.32 -2.43
C VAL A 107 0.50 11.94 -1.69
N HIS A 108 0.56 11.96 -0.37
CA HIS A 108 -0.60 11.73 0.50
C HIS A 108 -0.99 13.01 1.20
N TYR A 109 -2.29 13.29 1.25
CA TYR A 109 -2.82 14.41 2.01
C TYR A 109 -3.40 13.91 3.34
N ARG A 110 -2.99 14.57 4.43
CA ARG A 110 -3.50 14.32 5.77
C ARG A 110 -3.56 15.63 6.54
N ASP A 111 -4.72 15.92 7.14
CA ASP A 111 -4.90 17.04 8.07
C ASP A 111 -4.41 18.40 7.52
N GLY A 112 -4.65 18.67 6.23
CA GLY A 112 -4.24 19.95 5.63
C GLY A 112 -2.79 19.97 5.10
N GLN A 113 -1.98 18.94 5.32
CA GLN A 113 -0.60 18.86 4.82
C GLN A 113 -0.41 17.69 3.85
N ALA A 114 0.50 17.83 2.89
CA ALA A 114 0.90 16.74 2.01
C ALA A 114 2.28 16.19 2.40
N LYS A 115 2.40 14.86 2.34
CA LYS A 115 3.69 14.16 2.46
C LYS A 115 4.00 13.41 1.17
N ALA A 116 5.15 13.69 0.60
CA ALA A 116 5.64 13.04 -0.61
C ALA A 116 6.68 11.98 -0.29
N TYR A 117 6.47 10.77 -0.79
CA TYR A 117 7.36 9.62 -0.60
C TYR A 117 7.90 9.13 -1.95
N PRO A 118 9.09 8.53 -2.01
CA PRO A 118 9.54 7.81 -3.20
C PRO A 118 8.55 6.69 -3.54
N TRP A 119 8.14 6.61 -4.80
CA TRP A 119 7.27 5.55 -5.28
C TRP A 119 7.99 4.72 -6.34
N ASN A 120 7.88 3.40 -6.25
CA ASN A 120 8.36 2.48 -7.28
C ASN A 120 7.15 1.79 -7.92
N PRO A 121 6.84 2.08 -9.20
CA PRO A 121 5.70 1.48 -9.89
C PRO A 121 5.84 -0.05 -10.05
N GLU A 122 7.05 -0.58 -10.23
CA GLU A 122 7.28 -2.02 -10.39
C GLU A 122 6.95 -2.78 -9.10
N ARG A 123 7.50 -2.30 -7.98
CA ARG A 123 7.20 -2.86 -6.65
C ARG A 123 5.71 -2.73 -6.31
N ALA A 124 5.07 -1.64 -6.73
CA ALA A 124 3.64 -1.46 -6.52
C ALA A 124 2.80 -2.44 -7.35
N ALA A 125 3.18 -2.68 -8.60
CA ALA A 125 2.53 -3.66 -9.47
C ALA A 125 2.72 -5.09 -8.95
N GLU A 126 3.92 -5.44 -8.46
CA GLU A 126 4.21 -6.73 -7.85
C GLU A 126 3.36 -6.97 -6.60
N ASN A 127 3.30 -6.00 -5.69
CA ASN A 127 2.48 -6.08 -4.48
C ASN A 127 0.99 -6.21 -4.81
N GLN A 128 0.50 -5.49 -5.84
CA GLN A 128 -0.88 -5.63 -6.30
C GLN A 128 -1.14 -7.02 -6.89
N ALA A 129 -0.26 -7.52 -7.75
CA ALA A 129 -0.37 -8.87 -8.31
C ALA A 129 -0.34 -9.93 -7.20
N GLN A 130 0.48 -9.77 -6.17
CA GLN A 130 0.52 -10.67 -5.03
C GLN A 130 -0.76 -10.59 -4.18
N THR A 131 -1.32 -9.40 -4.00
CA THR A 131 -2.60 -9.21 -3.31
C THR A 131 -3.76 -9.80 -4.11
N GLN A 132 -3.76 -9.64 -5.43
CA GLN A 132 -4.74 -10.28 -6.32
C GLN A 132 -4.63 -11.80 -6.29
N ARG A 133 -3.41 -12.35 -6.30
CA ARG A 133 -3.19 -13.80 -6.09
C ARG A 133 -3.70 -14.28 -4.74
N LYS A 134 -3.61 -13.48 -3.69
CA LYS A 134 -4.22 -13.77 -2.37
C LYS A 134 -5.74 -13.59 -2.36
N ALA A 135 -6.29 -12.81 -3.27
CA ALA A 135 -7.73 -12.53 -3.38
C ALA A 135 -8.48 -13.52 -4.28
N VAL A 136 -7.76 -14.39 -5.00
CA VAL A 136 -8.37 -15.59 -5.58
C VAL A 136 -8.88 -16.43 -4.41
N ASP A 137 -10.18 -16.74 -4.40
CA ASP A 137 -10.78 -17.54 -3.34
C ASP A 137 -10.03 -18.88 -3.27
N PRO A 138 -9.31 -19.16 -2.16
CA PRO A 138 -8.51 -20.37 -2.03
C PRO A 138 -9.37 -21.64 -2.16
N VAL A 139 -10.68 -21.56 -1.90
CA VAL A 139 -11.62 -22.66 -2.11
C VAL A 139 -11.86 -22.93 -3.60
N GLU A 140 -11.96 -21.87 -4.41
CA GLU A 140 -12.17 -21.99 -5.85
C GLU A 140 -10.90 -22.50 -6.55
N ALA A 141 -9.73 -21.97 -6.18
CA ALA A 141 -8.45 -22.50 -6.63
C ALA A 141 -8.24 -23.96 -6.21
N ALA A 142 -8.67 -24.35 -5.00
CA ALA A 142 -8.61 -25.73 -4.54
C ALA A 142 -9.54 -26.66 -5.32
N LYS A 143 -10.71 -26.18 -5.77
CA LYS A 143 -11.62 -26.95 -6.62
C LYS A 143 -11.01 -27.24 -7.99
N GLU A 144 -10.41 -26.23 -8.63
CA GLU A 144 -9.72 -26.39 -9.93
C GLU A 144 -8.51 -27.33 -9.82
N TYR A 145 -7.70 -27.15 -8.77
CA TYR A 145 -6.58 -28.05 -8.50
C TYR A 145 -7.06 -29.49 -8.25
N ALA A 146 -8.13 -29.66 -7.47
CA ALA A 146 -8.66 -30.99 -7.17
C ALA A 146 -9.18 -31.71 -8.42
N GLN A 147 -9.78 -30.99 -9.37
CA GLN A 147 -10.24 -31.56 -10.65
C GLN A 147 -9.10 -32.14 -11.49
N THR A 148 -7.91 -31.55 -11.41
CA THR A 148 -6.73 -32.00 -12.18
C THR A 148 -5.89 -33.02 -11.41
N ALA A 149 -5.80 -32.89 -10.08
CA ALA A 149 -4.94 -33.73 -9.24
C ALA A 149 -5.60 -35.04 -8.78
N PHE A 150 -6.94 -35.10 -8.65
CA PHE A 150 -7.64 -36.26 -8.11
C PHE A 150 -8.64 -36.88 -9.08
N LYS A 151 -8.51 -38.20 -9.27
CA LYS A 151 -9.34 -38.98 -10.19
C LYS A 151 -10.77 -39.20 -9.67
N THR A 152 -10.96 -39.30 -8.35
CA THR A 152 -12.26 -39.64 -7.75
C THR A 152 -12.94 -38.43 -7.10
N ALA A 153 -14.27 -38.36 -7.18
CA ALA A 153 -15.06 -37.28 -6.57
C ALA A 153 -14.84 -37.17 -5.06
N LYS A 154 -14.80 -38.31 -4.36
CA LYS A 154 -14.58 -38.37 -2.91
C LYS A 154 -13.26 -37.74 -2.47
N GLN A 155 -12.19 -37.88 -3.26
CA GLN A 155 -10.89 -37.26 -2.98
C GLN A 155 -10.91 -35.75 -3.22
N ARG A 156 -11.63 -35.30 -4.26
CA ARG A 156 -11.80 -33.86 -4.53
C ARG A 156 -12.56 -33.17 -3.41
N ASP A 157 -13.68 -33.76 -2.98
CA ASP A 157 -14.53 -33.19 -1.94
C ASP A 157 -13.81 -33.14 -0.58
N ALA A 158 -13.08 -34.21 -0.24
CA ALA A 158 -12.26 -34.25 0.98
C ALA A 158 -11.16 -33.18 0.98
N PHE A 159 -10.51 -32.94 -0.17
CA PHE A 159 -9.48 -31.91 -0.30
C PHE A 159 -10.06 -30.49 -0.17
N VAL A 160 -11.17 -30.22 -0.86
CA VAL A 160 -11.85 -28.91 -0.79
C VAL A 160 -12.35 -28.64 0.63
N ALA A 161 -12.93 -29.63 1.30
CA ALA A 161 -13.37 -29.51 2.70
C ALA A 161 -12.18 -29.24 3.65
N HIS A 162 -11.03 -29.85 3.40
CA HIS A 162 -9.82 -29.59 4.19
C HIS A 162 -9.32 -28.14 4.01
N VAL A 163 -9.27 -27.64 2.77
CA VAL A 163 -8.86 -26.25 2.49
C VAL A 163 -9.84 -25.25 3.11
N GLN A 164 -11.14 -25.51 3.03
CA GLN A 164 -12.17 -24.69 3.70
C GLN A 164 -11.97 -24.65 5.23
N GLY A 165 -11.68 -25.80 5.85
CA GLY A 165 -11.40 -25.87 7.29
C GLY A 165 -10.16 -25.08 7.71
N VAL A 166 -9.09 -25.15 6.93
CA VAL A 166 -7.86 -24.37 7.18
C VAL A 166 -8.11 -22.87 7.00
N GLN A 167 -8.92 -22.47 6.01
CA GLN A 167 -9.27 -21.06 5.79
C GLN A 167 -10.14 -20.50 6.93
N ALA A 168 -11.12 -21.27 7.42
CA ALA A 168 -11.93 -20.88 8.56
C ALA A 168 -11.08 -20.65 9.83
N LEU A 169 -10.14 -21.57 10.10
CA LEU A 169 -9.19 -21.44 11.20
C LEU A 169 -8.31 -20.18 11.05
N ALA A 170 -7.79 -19.91 9.84
CA ALA A 170 -6.99 -18.72 9.56
C ALA A 170 -7.80 -17.41 9.72
N ALA A 171 -9.07 -17.41 9.33
CA ALA A 171 -9.97 -16.28 9.50
C ALA A 171 -10.28 -16.00 10.98
N ASP A 172 -10.49 -17.04 11.79
CA ASP A 172 -10.67 -16.91 13.24
C ASP A 172 -9.40 -16.36 13.93
N MET A 173 -8.21 -16.82 13.52
CA MET A 173 -6.94 -16.30 14.03
C MET A 173 -6.68 -14.85 13.61
N ALA A 174 -7.15 -14.42 12.43
CA ALA A 174 -7.03 -13.04 11.97
C ALA A 174 -8.03 -12.07 12.65
N LYS A 175 -9.12 -12.60 13.24
CA LYS A 175 -10.14 -11.83 13.95
C LYS A 175 -9.89 -11.73 15.47
N ALA A 176 -8.92 -12.49 15.99
CA ALA A 176 -8.49 -12.35 17.37
C ALA A 176 -7.88 -10.95 17.59
N PRO A 177 -8.36 -10.16 18.58
CA PRO A 177 -7.74 -8.88 18.88
C PRO A 177 -6.29 -9.12 19.28
N THR A 178 -5.36 -8.41 18.66
CA THR A 178 -3.97 -8.33 19.09
C THR A 178 -3.96 -7.84 20.54
N ALA A 179 -3.84 -8.77 21.47
CA ALA A 179 -3.56 -8.46 22.86
C ALA A 179 -2.22 -7.69 22.91
N PRO A 180 -2.13 -6.60 23.68
CA PRO A 180 -0.92 -5.81 23.75
C PRO A 180 0.20 -6.67 24.35
N VAL A 181 1.35 -6.70 23.67
CA VAL A 181 2.61 -7.19 24.24
C VAL A 181 2.94 -6.29 25.43
N GLN A 182 2.67 -6.77 26.65
CA GLN A 182 3.20 -6.14 27.85
C GLN A 182 4.69 -6.48 27.96
N GLU A 183 5.53 -5.45 27.77
CA GLU A 183 6.86 -5.38 28.37
C GLU A 183 6.73 -5.57 29.89
N GLY A 184 7.40 -6.59 30.43
CA GLY A 184 7.41 -6.85 31.87
C GLY A 184 8.34 -8.00 32.25
N ALA A 185 9.35 -7.69 33.04
CA ALA A 185 10.54 -8.46 33.30
C ALA A 185 10.37 -9.75 34.14
N LYS A 186 11.35 -10.66 33.97
CA LYS A 186 11.89 -11.66 34.93
C LYS A 186 10.89 -12.63 35.59
N THR A 187 10.95 -13.90 35.20
CA THR A 187 11.33 -14.98 36.14
C THR A 187 11.87 -16.18 35.36
N ALA A 188 13.15 -16.49 35.56
CA ALA A 188 13.73 -17.75 35.10
C ALA A 188 13.08 -18.91 35.89
N ARG A 189 12.38 -19.80 35.20
CA ARG A 189 12.09 -21.15 35.71
C ARG A 189 13.04 -22.11 35.01
N SER A 190 14.08 -22.48 35.75
CA SER A 190 14.95 -23.61 35.48
C SER A 190 14.12 -24.90 35.42
N ILE A 191 14.08 -25.52 34.25
CA ILE A 191 13.58 -26.89 34.09
C ILE A 191 14.78 -27.82 34.33
N ALA A 192 14.70 -28.59 35.41
CA ALA A 192 15.64 -29.67 35.69
C ALA A 192 15.50 -30.77 34.63
N VAL A 193 16.62 -31.17 34.01
CA VAL A 193 16.70 -32.31 33.10
C VAL A 193 17.21 -33.52 33.91
N PRO A 194 16.46 -34.62 34.01
CA PRO A 194 16.98 -35.85 34.61
C PRO A 194 17.91 -36.60 33.63
N ALA A 195 19.00 -37.13 34.19
CA ALA A 195 20.07 -37.87 33.54
C ALA A 195 19.62 -39.22 32.94
N LYS A 196 20.37 -39.74 31.95
CA LYS A 196 21.18 -40.99 32.04
C LYS A 196 21.63 -41.53 30.67
N GLY A 197 22.90 -41.98 30.59
CA GLY A 197 23.42 -42.93 29.59
C GLY A 197 24.53 -42.34 28.71
N GLN A 198 25.78 -42.26 29.21
CA GLN A 198 26.87 -43.23 28.95
C GLN A 198 27.17 -43.48 27.47
N ASP A 199 28.33 -43.00 26.99
CA ASP A 199 29.32 -43.95 26.49
C ASP A 199 30.77 -43.42 26.59
N LYS A 200 31.66 -44.40 26.71
CA LYS A 200 33.01 -44.38 27.27
C LYS A 200 34.04 -43.58 26.45
N ALA A 201 34.90 -42.84 27.15
CA ALA A 201 36.22 -42.46 26.66
C ALA A 201 37.29 -43.29 27.39
N HIS A 202 38.04 -44.08 26.63
CA HIS A 202 39.28 -44.73 27.07
C HIS A 202 40.45 -43.74 26.84
N ALA A 203 41.23 -43.48 27.88
CA ALA A 203 42.59 -42.95 27.76
C ALA A 203 43.45 -43.60 28.86
N PRO A 204 44.63 -44.15 28.54
CA PRO A 204 45.54 -44.71 29.53
C PRO A 204 46.57 -43.66 30.02
N SER A 205 47.32 -44.06 31.05
CA SER A 205 48.54 -43.44 31.61
C SER A 205 48.28 -42.39 32.71
N LEU A 206 49.01 -42.32 33.83
CA LEU A 206 50.29 -42.91 34.21
C LEU A 206 50.41 -42.88 35.75
N GLU A 207 50.94 -43.93 36.36
CA GLU A 207 51.38 -43.95 37.77
C GLU A 207 52.52 -42.95 38.03
N ARG A 208 52.49 -42.33 39.21
CA ARG A 208 53.61 -42.26 40.17
C ARG A 208 53.14 -41.80 41.54
#